data_AF-I1C7K4-F1
#
_entry.id   AF-I1C7K4-F1
#
_cell.length_a   1.000
_cell.length_b   1.000
_cell.length_c   1.000
_cell.angle_alpha   90.00
_cell.angle_beta   90.00
_cell.angle_gamma   90.00
#
_symmetry.space_group_name_H-M   'P 1'
#
loop_
_entity.id
_entity.type
_entity.pdbx_description
1 polymer ?
#
loop_
_entity_poly.entity_id
_entity_poly.type
_entity_poly.pdbx_seq_one_letter_code
_entity_poly.pdbx_strand_id
1 'polypeptide(L)'
;MIDGSNKILVVNENKYVIAAIIIPFSIAGVLVRIALTRLETYPGSPVFGLVYVQWVGCFIMGIVVINKALLFKWYYPLHAALSTGLCGSITTFSSWQLQIFKEFANYDAHPHTRGKNILAALSVFLVTLAMSWQSLLFGQHVGKLLIKRCNVPEIKVTPRGFTTSYLSRQDYGVILLGLLSWIGVLMAAIFTRTELALACVFAPAGVLLRWILSFYNASFFDNFFMGTFVANIIGTIVLSVIVLLQSGAVTLTVINCDILQALADGFCGCLTTISTFMVELNTLSLLDSYIYGSSSIVIAQCFAFVILGSFVWSQGVDPPTACSSA
;
A
#
# COMPACT_ATOMS: atom_id res chain seq x y z
N MET A 1 35.77 26.17 -26.09
CA MET A 1 35.73 26.02 -24.62
C MET A 1 34.27 25.85 -24.24
N ILE A 2 33.86 24.60 -24.00
CA ILE A 2 32.48 24.24 -23.62
C ILE A 2 32.41 24.44 -22.11
N ASP A 3 31.68 25.46 -21.67
CA ASP A 3 31.51 25.77 -20.25
C ASP A 3 30.66 24.66 -19.60
N GLY A 4 31.34 23.78 -18.88
CA GLY A 4 30.82 22.60 -18.22
C GLY A 4 30.19 22.90 -16.86
N SER A 5 29.28 23.88 -16.78
CA SER A 5 28.48 24.05 -15.57
C SER A 5 27.37 22.99 -15.57
N ASN A 6 27.60 21.86 -14.89
CA ASN A 6 26.49 21.04 -14.40
C ASN A 6 25.68 21.92 -13.44
N LYS A 7 24.61 22.57 -13.95
CA LYS A 7 23.75 23.44 -13.14
C LYS A 7 23.06 22.59 -12.07
N ILE A 8 23.53 22.67 -10.83
CA ILE A 8 22.87 22.02 -9.69
C ILE A 8 21.48 22.63 -9.52
N LEU A 9 20.43 21.81 -9.62
CA LEU A 9 19.06 22.22 -9.36
C LEU A 9 18.80 22.11 -7.86
N VAL A 10 18.64 23.26 -7.18
CA VAL A 10 18.25 23.28 -5.76
C VAL A 10 16.74 23.22 -5.65
N VAL A 11 16.25 22.23 -4.91
CA VAL A 11 14.82 21.97 -4.74
C VAL A 11 14.47 22.02 -3.26
N ASN A 12 13.48 22.83 -2.89
CA ASN A 12 13.01 22.93 -1.51
C ASN A 12 11.97 21.85 -1.22
N GLU A 13 12.24 20.99 -0.25
CA GLU A 13 11.24 20.07 0.26
C GLU A 13 10.26 20.81 1.16
N ASN A 14 8.97 20.60 0.96
CA ASN A 14 7.92 21.03 1.88
C ASN A 14 6.99 19.88 2.23
N LYS A 15 6.96 19.52 3.52
CA LYS A 15 6.18 18.39 4.02
C LYS A 15 4.67 18.61 3.96
N TYR A 16 4.18 19.86 4.04
CA TYR A 16 2.74 20.15 3.86
C TYR A 16 2.27 19.84 2.45
N VAL A 17 3.08 20.18 1.45
CA VAL A 17 2.75 19.96 0.04
C VAL A 17 2.78 18.48 -0.30
N ILE A 18 3.76 17.75 0.24
CA ILE A 18 3.81 16.29 0.13
C ILE A 18 2.56 15.66 0.78
N ALA A 19 2.22 16.05 2.00
CA ALA A 19 1.02 15.55 2.68
C ALA A 19 -0.26 15.82 1.88
N ALA A 20 -0.37 17.00 1.26
CA ALA A 20 -1.54 17.33 0.46
C ALA A 20 -1.62 16.55 -0.86
N ILE A 21 -0.49 16.37 -1.57
CA ILE A 21 -0.52 15.69 -2.88
C ILE A 21 -0.74 14.18 -2.77
N ILE A 22 -0.33 13.54 -1.68
CA ILE A 22 -0.54 12.10 -1.52
C ILE A 22 -2.01 11.74 -1.31
N ILE A 23 -2.84 12.67 -0.83
CA ILE A 23 -4.29 12.46 -0.59
C ILE A 23 -5.02 12.02 -1.87
N PRO A 24 -5.08 12.83 -2.94
CA PRO A 24 -5.81 12.44 -4.16
C PRO A 24 -5.21 11.20 -4.84
N PHE A 25 -3.89 11.02 -4.77
CA PHE A 25 -3.25 9.83 -5.33
C PHE A 25 -3.53 8.56 -4.52
N SER A 26 -3.72 8.65 -3.21
CA SER A 26 -4.14 7.52 -2.38
C SER A 26 -5.59 7.10 -2.64
N ILE A 27 -6.48 8.09 -2.88
CA ILE A 27 -7.86 7.86 -3.31
C ILE A 27 -7.87 7.15 -4.67
N ALA A 28 -7.08 7.64 -5.63
CA ALA A 28 -6.94 6.98 -6.92
C ALA A 28 -6.36 5.56 -6.78
N GLY A 29 -5.36 5.38 -5.91
CA GLY A 29 -4.73 4.07 -5.68
C GLY A 29 -5.68 3.04 -5.09
N VAL A 30 -6.48 3.41 -4.08
CA VAL A 30 -7.47 2.48 -3.50
C VAL A 30 -8.57 2.15 -4.51
N LEU A 31 -9.02 3.11 -5.32
CA LEU A 31 -9.98 2.87 -6.39
C LEU A 31 -9.44 1.88 -7.42
N VAL A 32 -8.19 2.05 -7.86
CA VAL A 32 -7.51 1.13 -8.77
C VAL A 32 -7.39 -0.26 -8.16
N ARG A 33 -7.00 -0.36 -6.87
CA ARG A 33 -6.96 -1.65 -6.17
C ARG A 33 -8.32 -2.33 -6.19
N ILE A 34 -9.36 -1.67 -5.70
CA ILE A 34 -10.69 -2.26 -5.57
C ILE A 34 -11.23 -2.66 -6.94
N ALA A 35 -11.06 -1.79 -7.95
CA ALA A 35 -11.49 -2.08 -9.32
C ALA A 35 -10.77 -3.31 -9.90
N LEU A 36 -9.43 -3.37 -9.81
CA LEU A 36 -8.66 -4.52 -10.31
C LEU A 36 -8.99 -5.81 -9.57
N THR A 37 -9.12 -5.77 -8.24
CA THR A 37 -9.53 -6.95 -7.46
C THR A 37 -10.90 -7.44 -7.92
N ARG A 38 -11.88 -6.54 -8.12
CA ARG A 38 -13.23 -6.92 -8.57
C ARG A 38 -13.24 -7.45 -10.01
N LEU A 39 -12.44 -6.87 -10.90
CA LEU A 39 -12.34 -7.32 -12.30
C LEU A 39 -11.71 -8.71 -12.44
N GLU A 40 -10.73 -9.02 -11.60
CA GLU A 40 -9.96 -10.28 -11.67
C GLU A 40 -10.50 -11.38 -10.75
N THR A 41 -11.55 -11.08 -9.98
CA THR A 41 -12.27 -12.06 -9.15
C THR A 41 -13.51 -12.54 -9.90
N TYR A 42 -13.36 -13.63 -10.65
CA TYR A 42 -14.45 -14.27 -11.39
C TYR A 42 -14.33 -15.80 -11.35
N PRO A 43 -15.43 -16.55 -11.58
CA PRO A 43 -15.39 -18.01 -11.57
C PRO A 43 -14.42 -18.56 -12.62
N GLY A 44 -13.45 -19.37 -12.18
CA GLY A 44 -12.43 -19.94 -13.06
C GLY A 44 -11.27 -18.98 -13.38
N SER A 45 -11.06 -17.92 -12.61
CA SER A 45 -9.91 -17.04 -12.78
C SER A 45 -8.59 -17.83 -12.67
N PRO A 46 -7.58 -17.52 -13.51
CA PRO A 46 -6.34 -18.30 -13.57
C PRO A 46 -5.45 -18.09 -12.35
N VAL A 47 -5.56 -16.93 -11.72
CA VAL A 47 -4.86 -16.54 -10.49
C VAL A 47 -5.80 -15.68 -9.63
N PHE A 48 -5.50 -15.57 -8.35
CA PHE A 48 -6.26 -14.73 -7.43
C PHE A 48 -6.06 -13.23 -7.74
N GLY A 49 -7.15 -12.45 -7.68
CA GLY A 49 -7.17 -11.06 -8.13
C GLY A 49 -6.12 -10.14 -7.48
N LEU A 50 -5.72 -10.43 -6.23
CA LEU A 50 -4.71 -9.64 -5.52
C LEU A 50 -3.37 -9.58 -6.28
N VAL A 51 -2.98 -10.63 -7.02
CA VAL A 51 -1.72 -10.64 -7.79
C VAL A 51 -1.63 -9.45 -8.74
N TYR A 52 -2.72 -9.13 -9.44
CA TYR A 52 -2.74 -8.05 -10.43
C TYR A 52 -2.54 -6.68 -9.79
N VAL A 53 -3.15 -6.46 -8.64
CA VAL A 53 -3.00 -5.23 -7.87
C VAL A 53 -1.53 -5.04 -7.47
N GLN A 54 -0.89 -6.09 -6.94
CA GLN A 54 0.52 -6.00 -6.56
C GLN A 54 1.41 -5.80 -7.77
N TRP A 55 1.13 -6.50 -8.87
CA TRP A 55 1.87 -6.36 -10.11
C TRP A 55 1.78 -4.93 -10.64
N VAL A 56 0.59 -4.37 -10.82
CA VAL A 56 0.41 -3.00 -11.35
C VAL A 56 1.09 -1.97 -10.46
N GLY A 57 0.92 -2.05 -9.14
CA GLY A 57 1.53 -1.11 -8.21
C GLY A 57 3.06 -1.19 -8.20
N CYS A 58 3.64 -2.39 -8.24
CA CYS A 58 5.10 -2.57 -8.32
C CYS A 58 5.67 -2.14 -9.67
N PHE A 59 4.94 -2.34 -10.77
CA PHE A 59 5.35 -1.91 -12.12
C PHE A 59 5.51 -0.38 -12.17
N ILE A 60 4.47 0.34 -11.73
CA ILE A 60 4.50 1.80 -11.70
C ILE A 60 5.60 2.29 -10.74
N MET A 61 5.76 1.64 -9.57
CA MET A 61 6.82 1.96 -8.63
C MET A 61 8.22 1.84 -9.27
N GLY A 62 8.45 0.78 -10.06
CA GLY A 62 9.72 0.58 -10.77
C GLY A 62 10.05 1.71 -11.75
N ILE A 63 9.04 2.19 -12.49
CA ILE A 63 9.19 3.35 -13.38
C ILE A 63 9.51 4.61 -12.56
N VAL A 64 8.77 4.85 -11.48
CA VAL A 64 8.89 6.05 -10.62
C VAL A 64 10.27 6.13 -9.96
N VAL A 65 10.77 5.02 -9.41
CA VAL A 65 12.07 4.98 -8.71
C VAL A 65 13.23 5.27 -9.66
N ILE A 66 13.22 4.69 -10.87
CA ILE A 66 14.26 4.98 -11.87
C ILE A 66 14.22 6.43 -12.34
N ASN A 67 13.02 6.99 -12.51
CA ASN A 67 12.81 8.35 -13.00
C ASN A 67 12.76 9.42 -11.89
N LYS A 68 13.23 9.11 -10.67
CA LYS A 68 13.16 10.01 -9.51
C LYS A 68 13.72 11.41 -9.80
N ALA A 69 14.87 11.51 -10.46
CA ALA A 69 15.48 12.80 -10.75
C ALA A 69 14.67 13.62 -11.77
N LEU A 70 14.07 12.98 -12.77
CA LEU A 70 13.18 13.64 -13.71
C LEU A 70 11.93 14.19 -13.00
N LEU A 71 11.34 13.39 -12.10
CA LEU A 71 10.19 13.79 -11.30
C LEU A 71 10.53 14.96 -10.37
N PHE A 72 11.68 14.93 -9.71
CA PHE A 72 12.14 16.03 -8.87
C PHE A 72 12.37 17.32 -9.65
N LYS A 73 12.86 17.23 -10.90
CA LYS A 73 13.00 18.38 -11.79
C LYS A 73 11.64 18.96 -12.19
N TRP A 74 10.63 18.12 -12.42
CA TRP A 74 9.30 18.56 -12.83
C TRP A 74 8.52 19.16 -11.66
N TYR A 75 8.39 18.40 -10.59
CA TYR A 75 7.74 18.84 -9.36
C TYR A 75 8.09 17.89 -8.22
N TYR A 76 8.83 18.38 -7.23
CA TYR A 76 9.37 17.55 -6.14
C TYR A 76 8.34 16.66 -5.42
N PRO A 77 7.17 17.17 -5.00
CA PRO A 77 6.15 16.34 -4.34
C PRO A 77 5.57 15.22 -5.22
N LEU A 78 5.69 15.30 -6.55
CA LEU A 78 5.11 14.33 -7.49
C LEU A 78 5.69 12.93 -7.31
N HIS A 79 6.98 12.83 -6.96
CA HIS A 79 7.58 11.52 -6.67
C HIS A 79 6.86 10.84 -5.50
N ALA A 80 6.62 11.56 -4.40
CA ALA A 80 5.90 11.05 -3.24
C ALA A 80 4.44 10.74 -3.57
N ALA A 81 3.80 11.55 -4.42
CA ALA A 81 2.44 11.32 -4.91
C ALA A 81 2.32 9.99 -5.65
N LEU A 82 3.23 9.70 -6.59
CA LEU A 82 3.21 8.49 -7.39
C LEU A 82 3.69 7.25 -6.62
N SER A 83 4.76 7.38 -5.83
CA SER A 83 5.32 6.26 -5.04
C SER A 83 4.46 5.98 -3.81
N THR A 84 4.54 6.85 -2.80
CA THR A 84 3.85 6.68 -1.52
C THR A 84 2.33 6.76 -1.68
N GLY A 85 1.80 7.74 -2.41
CA GLY A 85 0.37 7.92 -2.63
C GLY A 85 -0.24 6.80 -3.47
N LEU A 86 0.08 6.76 -4.76
CA LEU A 86 -0.57 5.87 -5.73
C LEU A 86 -0.12 4.42 -5.61
N CYS A 87 1.15 4.13 -5.90
CA CYS A 87 1.66 2.74 -5.91
C CYS A 87 1.49 2.10 -4.53
N GLY A 88 1.75 2.87 -3.48
CA GLY A 88 1.57 2.46 -2.10
C GLY A 88 0.13 2.06 -1.78
N SER A 89 -0.87 2.84 -2.23
CA SER A 89 -2.30 2.54 -2.02
C SER A 89 -2.92 1.55 -3.01
N ILE A 90 -2.28 1.32 -4.17
CA ILE A 90 -2.63 0.20 -5.04
C ILE A 90 -2.24 -1.09 -4.32
N THR A 91 -0.94 -1.26 -4.03
CA THR A 91 -0.45 -2.47 -3.35
C THR A 91 -0.95 -2.57 -1.92
N THR A 92 -0.92 -3.77 -1.33
CA THR A 92 -1.30 -3.97 0.09
C THR A 92 -0.60 -5.18 0.67
N PHE A 93 0.18 -4.98 1.74
CA PHE A 93 0.87 -6.08 2.40
C PHE A 93 -0.09 -6.84 3.33
N SER A 94 -0.96 -6.13 4.06
CA SER A 94 -1.90 -6.75 5.00
C SER A 94 -2.87 -7.71 4.31
N SER A 95 -3.41 -7.34 3.15
CA SER A 95 -4.31 -8.24 2.40
C SER A 95 -3.59 -9.48 1.89
N TRP A 96 -2.30 -9.36 1.53
CA TRP A 96 -1.48 -10.51 1.14
C TRP A 96 -1.26 -11.46 2.31
N GLN A 97 -0.92 -10.93 3.49
CA GLN A 97 -0.74 -11.75 4.69
C GLN A 97 -2.05 -12.42 5.13
N LEU A 98 -3.17 -11.69 5.08
CA LEU A 98 -4.49 -12.24 5.34
C LEU A 98 -4.82 -13.40 4.38
N GLN A 99 -4.51 -13.27 3.09
CA GLN A 99 -4.78 -14.31 2.11
C GLN A 99 -3.96 -15.58 2.40
N ILE A 100 -2.66 -15.44 2.70
CA ILE A 100 -1.83 -16.57 3.13
C ILE A 100 -2.45 -17.28 4.36
N PHE A 101 -2.88 -16.50 5.36
CA PHE A 101 -3.51 -17.06 6.57
C PHE A 101 -4.81 -17.79 6.24
N LYS A 102 -5.68 -17.21 5.39
CA LYS A 102 -6.96 -17.83 4.99
C LYS A 102 -6.74 -19.19 4.33
N GLU A 103 -5.72 -19.33 3.49
CA GLU A 103 -5.35 -20.61 2.89
C GLU A 103 -4.86 -21.61 3.95
N PHE A 104 -4.00 -21.20 4.89
CA PHE A 104 -3.57 -22.07 5.99
C PHE A 104 -4.74 -22.56 6.85
N ALA A 105 -5.67 -21.66 7.17
CA ALA A 105 -6.83 -21.94 8.01
C ALA A 105 -7.94 -22.70 7.28
N ASN A 106 -7.88 -22.85 5.95
CA ASN A 106 -8.99 -23.29 5.12
C ASN A 106 -10.26 -22.49 5.40
N TYR A 107 -10.13 -21.16 5.40
CA TYR A 107 -11.17 -20.25 5.84
C TYR A 107 -12.49 -20.44 5.06
N ASP A 108 -12.41 -20.74 3.76
CA ASP A 108 -13.56 -20.97 2.88
C ASP A 108 -14.07 -22.44 2.88
N ALA A 109 -13.59 -23.26 3.82
CA ALA A 109 -14.02 -24.64 4.06
C ALA A 109 -13.99 -25.55 2.81
N HIS A 110 -12.99 -25.39 1.95
CA HIS A 110 -12.81 -26.26 0.79
C HIS A 110 -12.54 -27.72 1.21
N PRO A 111 -12.94 -28.73 0.39
CA PRO A 111 -12.76 -30.16 0.69
C PRO A 111 -11.29 -30.59 0.49
N HIS A 112 -10.39 -29.98 1.23
CA HIS A 112 -8.94 -30.12 1.11
C HIS A 112 -8.35 -30.80 2.35
N THR A 113 -7.33 -31.63 2.13
CA THR A 113 -6.47 -32.13 3.22
C THR A 113 -5.59 -31.00 3.75
N ARG A 114 -5.19 -31.06 5.03
CA ARG A 114 -4.28 -30.06 5.65
C ARG A 114 -3.01 -29.78 4.84
N GLY A 115 -2.43 -30.80 4.19
CA GLY A 115 -1.25 -30.62 3.32
C GLY A 115 -1.52 -29.75 2.08
N LYS A 116 -2.74 -29.80 1.53
CA LYS A 116 -3.16 -28.94 0.39
C LYS A 116 -3.32 -27.49 0.82
N ASN A 117 -3.80 -27.23 2.04
CA ASN A 117 -3.90 -25.88 2.62
C ASN A 117 -2.52 -25.22 2.72
N ILE A 118 -1.52 -25.97 3.21
CA ILE A 118 -0.13 -25.50 3.26
C ILE A 118 0.38 -25.19 1.85
N LEU A 119 0.11 -26.07 0.87
CA LEU A 119 0.53 -25.85 -0.51
C LEU A 119 -0.15 -24.62 -1.13
N ALA A 120 -1.43 -24.37 -0.83
CA ALA A 120 -2.17 -23.21 -1.29
C ALA A 120 -1.60 -21.91 -0.69
N ALA A 121 -1.34 -21.90 0.63
CA ALA A 121 -0.72 -20.77 1.32
C ALA A 121 0.69 -20.46 0.77
N LEU A 122 1.50 -21.50 0.54
CA LEU A 122 2.80 -21.37 -0.11
C LEU A 122 2.67 -20.84 -1.54
N SER A 123 1.65 -21.26 -2.29
CA SER A 123 1.40 -20.75 -3.65
C SER A 123 1.09 -19.27 -3.63
N VAL A 124 0.21 -18.80 -2.73
CA VAL A 124 -0.10 -17.37 -2.57
C VAL A 124 1.15 -16.58 -2.19
N PHE A 125 1.96 -17.11 -1.27
CA PHE A 125 3.24 -16.51 -0.88
C PHE A 125 4.20 -16.37 -2.06
N LEU A 126 4.53 -17.48 -2.74
CA LEU A 126 5.52 -17.52 -3.81
C LEU A 126 5.07 -16.72 -5.04
N VAL A 127 3.82 -16.87 -5.47
CA VAL A 127 3.31 -16.17 -6.66
C VAL A 127 3.28 -14.68 -6.43
N THR A 128 2.77 -14.21 -5.28
CA THR A 128 2.71 -12.77 -5.00
C THR A 128 4.09 -12.16 -4.90
N LEU A 129 5.03 -12.83 -4.21
CA LEU A 129 6.40 -12.36 -4.07
C LEU A 129 7.10 -12.28 -5.43
N ALA A 130 7.03 -13.35 -6.23
CA ALA A 130 7.65 -13.39 -7.56
C ALA A 130 7.06 -12.35 -8.51
N MET A 131 5.73 -12.24 -8.58
CA MET A 131 5.04 -11.29 -9.46
C MET A 131 5.35 -9.85 -9.08
N SER A 132 5.39 -9.53 -7.79
CA SER A 132 5.72 -8.18 -7.30
C SER A 132 7.17 -7.80 -7.62
N TRP A 133 8.11 -8.73 -7.40
CA TRP A 133 9.53 -8.52 -7.70
C TRP A 133 9.80 -8.34 -9.19
N GLN A 134 9.30 -9.25 -10.02
CA GLN A 134 9.48 -9.19 -11.47
C GLN A 134 8.81 -7.95 -12.07
N SER A 135 7.64 -7.59 -11.55
CA SER A 135 6.96 -6.36 -11.96
C SER A 135 7.78 -5.11 -11.66
N LEU A 136 8.38 -5.02 -10.46
CA LEU A 136 9.26 -3.92 -10.10
C LEU A 136 10.43 -3.80 -11.08
N LEU A 137 11.15 -4.90 -11.33
CA LEU A 137 12.29 -4.93 -12.25
C LEU A 137 11.87 -4.58 -13.69
N PHE A 138 10.72 -5.08 -14.13
CA PHE A 138 10.17 -4.77 -15.45
C PHE A 138 9.84 -3.29 -15.57
N GLY A 139 9.20 -2.70 -14.55
CA GLY A 139 8.94 -1.26 -14.46
C GLY A 139 10.22 -0.44 -14.52
N GLN A 140 11.28 -0.87 -13.82
CA GLN A 140 12.58 -0.22 -13.89
C GLN A 140 13.19 -0.28 -15.31
N HIS A 141 13.07 -1.43 -15.98
CA HIS A 141 13.55 -1.61 -17.35
C HIS A 141 12.81 -0.69 -18.33
N VAL A 142 11.48 -0.63 -18.25
CA VAL A 142 10.66 0.32 -19.03
C VAL A 142 11.03 1.78 -18.68
N GLY A 143 11.24 2.08 -17.40
CA GLY A 143 11.62 3.40 -16.91
C GLY A 143 12.93 3.91 -17.53
N LYS A 144 13.91 3.04 -17.81
CA LYS A 144 15.17 3.42 -18.47
C LYS A 144 14.97 3.95 -19.90
N LEU A 145 13.94 3.47 -20.62
CA LEU A 145 13.62 3.95 -21.97
C LEU A 145 13.16 5.42 -21.95
N LEU A 146 12.55 5.88 -20.86
CA LEU A 146 12.07 7.26 -20.70
C LEU A 146 13.22 8.25 -20.45
N ILE A 147 14.24 7.86 -19.66
CA ILE A 147 15.38 8.72 -19.28
C ILE A 147 16.34 8.98 -20.44
N LYS A 148 16.48 8.03 -21.38
CA LYS A 148 17.44 8.13 -22.51
C LYS A 148 17.28 9.42 -23.34
N ARG A 149 16.17 10.14 -23.17
CA ARG A 149 15.83 11.37 -23.88
C ARG A 149 16.07 12.67 -23.08
N CYS A 150 16.55 12.63 -21.84
CA CYS A 150 16.64 13.82 -20.99
C CYS A 150 18.02 13.99 -20.33
N ASN A 151 18.60 15.17 -20.48
CA ASN A 151 19.75 15.59 -19.69
C ASN A 151 19.23 16.05 -18.31
N VAL A 152 19.56 15.30 -17.25
CA VAL A 152 19.06 15.56 -15.90
C VAL A 152 20.19 16.19 -15.07
N PRO A 153 20.02 17.42 -14.56
CA PRO A 153 21.00 18.04 -13.71
C PRO A 153 21.13 17.31 -12.37
N GLU A 154 22.25 17.50 -11.68
CA GLU A 154 22.40 17.08 -10.29
C GLU A 154 21.39 17.84 -9.41
N ILE A 155 20.64 17.13 -8.58
CA ILE A 155 19.55 17.71 -7.77
C ILE A 155 19.97 17.74 -6.31
N LYS A 156 20.02 18.93 -5.74
CA LYS A 156 20.27 19.14 -4.31
C LYS A 156 18.95 19.47 -3.61
N VAL A 157 18.49 18.56 -2.75
CA VAL A 157 17.27 18.76 -1.97
C VAL A 157 17.62 19.47 -0.66
N THR A 158 16.98 20.60 -0.38
CA THR A 158 17.08 21.29 0.90
C THR A 158 15.84 21.02 1.75
N PRO A 159 15.95 20.31 2.89
CA PRO A 159 14.81 19.99 3.75
C PRO A 159 14.30 21.26 4.44
N ARG A 160 13.03 21.62 4.24
CA ARG A 160 12.37 22.73 4.97
C ARG A 160 11.37 22.27 6.01
N GLY A 161 11.08 20.96 6.07
CA GLY A 161 10.14 20.40 7.03
C GLY A 161 8.72 20.93 6.84
N PHE A 162 8.06 21.24 7.95
CA PHE A 162 6.73 21.84 7.99
C PHE A 162 6.85 23.36 8.11
N THR A 163 6.96 24.06 6.97
CA THR A 163 7.01 25.53 6.93
C THR A 163 6.10 26.09 5.85
N THR A 164 5.50 27.25 6.09
CA THR A 164 4.67 27.98 5.13
C THR A 164 5.41 29.09 4.39
N SER A 165 6.63 29.43 4.83
CA SER A 165 7.37 30.60 4.35
C SER A 165 7.88 30.51 2.91
N TYR A 166 7.87 29.32 2.31
CA TYR A 166 8.45 29.06 0.98
C TYR A 166 7.48 28.37 0.01
N LEU A 167 6.17 28.58 0.18
CA LEU A 167 5.16 27.99 -0.71
C LEU A 167 5.05 28.78 -2.01
N SER A 168 5.20 28.10 -3.14
CA SER A 168 4.93 28.64 -4.46
C SER A 168 3.42 28.66 -4.77
N ARG A 169 3.02 29.40 -5.82
CA ARG A 169 1.62 29.40 -6.28
C ARG A 169 1.11 28.00 -6.65
N GLN A 170 1.98 27.14 -7.18
CA GLN A 170 1.65 25.74 -7.50
C GLN A 170 1.37 24.93 -6.23
N ASP A 171 2.15 25.16 -5.17
CA ASP A 171 2.00 24.47 -3.89
C ASP A 171 0.66 24.78 -3.22
N TYR A 172 0.21 26.04 -3.26
CA TYR A 172 -1.14 26.40 -2.80
C TYR A 172 -2.23 25.68 -3.60
N GLY A 173 -2.07 25.54 -4.92
CA GLY A 173 -2.99 24.79 -5.76
C GLY A 173 -3.05 23.31 -5.39
N VAL A 174 -1.91 22.69 -5.08
CA VAL A 174 -1.83 21.29 -4.64
C VAL A 174 -2.43 21.10 -3.26
N ILE A 175 -2.19 22.03 -2.33
CA ILE A 175 -2.81 22.01 -1.00
C ILE A 175 -4.34 22.08 -1.13
N LEU A 176 -4.85 23.02 -1.94
CA LEU A 176 -6.27 23.14 -2.19
C LEU A 176 -6.86 21.88 -2.84
N LEU A 177 -6.18 21.31 -3.84
CA LEU A 177 -6.60 20.06 -4.49
C LEU A 177 -6.68 18.90 -3.48
N GLY A 178 -5.68 18.77 -2.61
CA GLY A 178 -5.67 17.76 -1.55
C GLY A 178 -6.89 17.89 -0.64
N LEU A 179 -7.14 19.09 -0.12
CA LEU A 179 -8.30 19.37 0.74
C LEU A 179 -9.63 19.12 0.03
N LEU A 180 -9.80 19.63 -1.19
CA LEU A 180 -11.02 19.46 -1.97
C LEU A 180 -11.26 17.99 -2.34
N SER A 181 -10.21 17.22 -2.62
CA SER A 181 -10.35 15.78 -2.91
C SER A 181 -10.85 15.00 -1.71
N TRP A 182 -10.36 15.32 -0.50
CA TRP A 182 -10.81 14.64 0.72
C TRP A 182 -12.24 15.05 1.10
N ILE A 183 -12.57 16.33 0.99
CA ILE A 183 -13.94 16.83 1.16
C ILE A 183 -14.88 16.19 0.13
N GLY A 184 -14.43 16.04 -1.12
CA GLY A 184 -15.19 15.42 -2.19
C GLY A 184 -15.60 13.98 -1.86
N VAL A 185 -14.66 13.16 -1.37
CA VAL A 185 -14.98 11.76 -0.98
C VAL A 185 -15.81 11.70 0.31
N LEU A 186 -15.65 12.64 1.24
CA LEU A 186 -16.54 12.77 2.40
C LEU A 186 -17.98 13.06 1.97
N MET A 187 -18.19 14.01 1.07
CA MET A 187 -19.51 14.29 0.51
C MET A 187 -20.07 13.08 -0.24
N ALA A 188 -19.26 12.41 -1.05
CA ALA A 188 -19.68 11.18 -1.74
C ALA A 188 -20.09 10.07 -0.76
N ALA A 189 -19.38 9.90 0.36
CA ALA A 189 -19.73 8.95 1.39
C ALA A 189 -21.05 9.31 2.10
N ILE A 190 -21.30 10.59 2.37
CA ILE A 190 -22.55 11.07 2.97
C ILE A 190 -23.76 10.79 2.05
N PHE A 191 -23.61 11.05 0.75
CA PHE A 191 -24.72 10.90 -0.22
C PHE A 191 -24.96 9.46 -0.66
N THR A 192 -23.90 8.71 -0.95
CA THR A 192 -24.05 7.35 -1.50
C THR A 192 -24.11 6.27 -0.42
N ARG A 193 -23.48 6.51 0.74
CA ARG A 193 -23.32 5.54 1.84
C ARG A 193 -22.78 4.19 1.38
N THR A 194 -21.96 4.20 0.33
CA THR A 194 -21.34 2.99 -0.21
C THR A 194 -20.03 2.68 0.49
N GLU A 195 -19.75 1.39 0.67
CA GLU A 195 -18.45 0.86 1.11
C GLU A 195 -17.27 1.48 0.32
N LEU A 196 -17.42 1.62 -1.00
CA LEU A 196 -16.40 2.24 -1.87
C LEU A 196 -16.10 3.69 -1.50
N ALA A 197 -17.15 4.51 -1.28
CA ALA A 197 -16.98 5.90 -0.91
C ALA A 197 -16.35 6.03 0.49
N LEU A 198 -16.75 5.18 1.43
CA LEU A 198 -16.15 5.10 2.77
C LEU A 198 -14.67 4.68 2.70
N ALA A 199 -14.32 3.71 1.86
CA ALA A 199 -12.92 3.29 1.67
C ALA A 199 -12.05 4.45 1.18
N CYS A 200 -12.57 5.25 0.25
CA CYS A 200 -11.91 6.47 -0.23
C CYS A 200 -11.74 7.54 0.86
N VAL A 201 -12.64 7.62 1.84
CA VAL A 201 -12.50 8.54 3.00
C VAL A 201 -11.37 8.07 3.93
N PHE A 202 -11.24 6.76 4.14
CA PHE A 202 -10.23 6.18 5.02
C PHE A 202 -8.83 6.07 4.39
N ALA A 203 -8.74 6.01 3.06
CA ALA A 203 -7.47 5.88 2.34
C ALA A 203 -6.44 6.98 2.65
N PRO A 204 -6.80 8.29 2.64
CA PRO A 204 -5.90 9.37 3.06
C PRO A 204 -5.31 9.18 4.45
N ALA A 205 -6.10 8.74 5.44
CA ALA A 205 -5.62 8.52 6.80
C ALA A 205 -4.55 7.41 6.86
N GLY A 206 -4.77 6.30 6.15
CA GLY A 206 -3.81 5.20 6.06
C GLY A 206 -2.49 5.62 5.41
N VAL A 207 -2.55 6.30 4.26
CA VAL A 207 -1.34 6.74 3.56
C VAL A 207 -0.56 7.82 4.31
N LEU A 208 -1.26 8.74 4.99
CA LEU A 208 -0.62 9.81 5.78
C LEU A 208 0.12 9.19 6.97
N LEU A 209 -0.49 8.22 7.65
CA LEU A 209 0.18 7.49 8.73
C LEU A 209 1.40 6.73 8.20
N ARG A 210 1.29 6.00 7.07
CA ARG A 210 2.44 5.35 6.44
C ARG A 210 3.55 6.34 6.09
N TRP A 211 3.19 7.49 5.52
CA TRP A 211 4.15 8.54 5.17
C TRP A 211 4.86 9.11 6.41
N ILE A 212 4.13 9.35 7.50
CA ILE A 212 4.73 9.77 8.78
C ILE A 212 5.69 8.69 9.31
N LEU A 213 5.28 7.43 9.28
CA LEU A 213 6.12 6.30 9.70
C LEU A 213 7.40 6.19 8.86
N SER A 214 7.35 6.53 7.57
CA SER A 214 8.52 6.48 6.69
C SER A 214 9.66 7.42 7.11
N PHE A 215 9.41 8.42 7.96
CA PHE A 215 10.50 9.25 8.52
C PHE A 215 11.47 8.45 9.39
N TYR A 216 11.05 7.30 9.90
CA TYR A 216 11.85 6.42 10.74
C TYR A 216 12.59 5.33 9.95
N ASN A 217 12.39 5.24 8.63
CA ASN A 217 13.05 4.24 7.78
C ASN A 217 14.57 4.38 7.74
N ALA A 218 15.09 5.59 7.96
CA ALA A 218 16.53 5.88 7.96
C ALA A 218 17.10 6.17 9.36
N SER A 219 16.32 5.99 10.44
CA SER A 219 16.67 6.55 11.76
C SER A 219 17.10 5.54 12.82
N PHE A 220 16.72 4.25 12.71
CA PHE A 220 16.92 3.29 13.82
C PHE A 220 17.93 2.19 13.53
N PHE A 221 18.01 1.72 12.29
CA PHE A 221 18.97 0.71 11.85
C PHE A 221 19.32 1.00 10.39
N ASP A 222 20.61 1.10 10.06
CA ASP A 222 21.06 1.37 8.69
C ASP A 222 20.62 0.28 7.69
N ASN A 223 20.26 -0.89 8.21
CA ASN A 223 19.93 -2.09 7.44
C ASN A 223 18.46 -2.52 7.56
N PHE A 224 17.59 -1.74 8.22
CA PHE A 224 16.21 -2.17 8.46
C PHE A 224 15.21 -1.00 8.37
N PHE A 225 14.28 -1.09 7.42
CA PHE A 225 13.26 -0.07 7.17
C PHE A 225 12.11 -0.14 8.19
N MET A 226 12.35 0.42 9.38
CA MET A 226 11.46 0.30 10.54
C MET A 226 10.08 0.93 10.32
N GLY A 227 10.00 2.07 9.62
CA GLY A 227 8.73 2.73 9.31
C GLY A 227 7.80 1.87 8.46
N THR A 228 8.32 1.31 7.36
CA THR A 228 7.57 0.41 6.47
C THR A 228 7.20 -0.88 7.19
N PHE A 229 8.13 -1.46 7.96
CA PHE A 229 7.87 -2.64 8.79
C PHE A 229 6.70 -2.39 9.77
N VAL A 230 6.78 -1.32 10.58
CA VAL A 230 5.74 -0.98 11.56
C VAL A 230 4.40 -0.72 10.88
N ALA A 231 4.38 0.00 9.76
CA ALA A 231 3.15 0.23 9.00
C ALA A 231 2.52 -1.08 8.54
N ASN A 232 3.32 -1.99 7.98
CA ASN A 232 2.87 -3.30 7.50
C ASN A 232 2.36 -4.20 8.64
N ILE A 233 3.04 -4.24 9.78
CA ILE A 233 2.62 -5.04 10.94
C ILE A 233 1.34 -4.48 11.56
N ILE A 234 1.28 -3.17 11.85
CA ILE A 234 0.08 -2.54 12.43
C ILE A 234 -1.12 -2.73 11.50
N GLY A 235 -0.97 -2.46 10.20
CA GLY A 235 -2.08 -2.63 9.27
C GLY A 235 -2.53 -4.09 9.13
N THR A 236 -1.63 -5.08 9.30
CA THR A 236 -2.00 -6.50 9.32
C THR A 236 -2.74 -6.88 10.60
N ILE A 237 -2.32 -6.37 11.76
CA ILE A 237 -3.01 -6.57 13.04
C ILE A 237 -4.43 -5.99 12.96
N VAL A 238 -4.56 -4.73 12.55
CA VAL A 238 -5.87 -4.06 12.45
C VAL A 238 -6.77 -4.79 11.46
N LEU A 239 -6.26 -5.19 10.29
CA LEU A 239 -7.02 -5.99 9.32
C LEU A 239 -7.46 -7.34 9.90
N SER A 240 -6.60 -8.02 10.66
CA SER A 240 -6.93 -9.31 11.28
C SER A 240 -8.04 -9.14 12.33
N VAL A 241 -8.02 -8.06 13.12
CA VAL A 241 -9.09 -7.75 14.06
C VAL A 241 -10.41 -7.43 13.34
N ILE A 242 -10.35 -6.67 12.25
CA ILE A 242 -11.55 -6.36 11.44
C ILE A 242 -12.18 -7.65 10.91
N VAL A 243 -11.38 -8.54 10.31
CA VAL A 243 -11.87 -9.81 9.77
C VAL A 243 -12.40 -10.71 10.89
N LEU A 244 -11.78 -10.71 12.08
CA LEU A 244 -12.27 -11.45 13.24
C LEU A 244 -13.68 -11.00 13.62
N LEU A 245 -13.91 -9.69 13.70
CA LEU A 245 -15.23 -9.12 13.99
C LEU A 245 -16.26 -9.50 12.92
N GLN A 246 -15.85 -9.52 11.65
CA GLN A 246 -16.68 -9.94 10.52
C GLN A 246 -16.85 -11.48 10.41
N SER A 247 -16.12 -12.28 11.18
CA SER A 247 -16.19 -13.75 11.13
C SER A 247 -17.23 -14.36 12.07
N GLY A 248 -18.00 -13.52 12.78
CA GLY A 248 -19.04 -13.95 13.73
C GLY A 248 -18.64 -13.85 15.20
N ALA A 249 -17.49 -13.24 15.52
CA ALA A 249 -17.11 -12.98 16.91
C ALA A 249 -18.10 -12.03 17.62
N VAL A 250 -18.81 -11.19 16.86
CA VAL A 250 -19.88 -10.30 17.32
C VAL A 250 -20.96 -10.26 16.23
N THR A 251 -22.23 -10.15 16.63
CA THR A 251 -23.32 -9.86 15.68
C THR A 251 -23.29 -8.39 15.28
N LEU A 252 -23.08 -8.12 13.99
CA LEU A 252 -22.99 -6.77 13.44
C LEU A 252 -24.18 -6.47 12.53
N THR A 253 -24.57 -5.20 12.48
CA THR A 253 -25.50 -4.71 11.46
C THR A 253 -24.79 -4.62 10.11
N VAL A 254 -25.56 -4.66 9.03
CA VAL A 254 -25.04 -4.49 7.65
C VAL A 254 -24.18 -3.22 7.52
N ILE A 255 -24.63 -2.11 8.11
CA ILE A 255 -23.91 -0.83 8.10
C ILE A 255 -22.55 -0.94 8.80
N ASN A 256 -22.49 -1.63 9.94
CA ASN A 256 -21.22 -1.82 10.65
C ASN A 256 -20.26 -2.69 9.84
N CYS A 257 -20.76 -3.71 9.13
CA CYS A 257 -19.95 -4.52 8.23
C CYS A 257 -19.40 -3.71 7.05
N ASP A 258 -20.20 -2.82 6.45
CA ASP A 258 -19.75 -1.93 5.37
C ASP A 258 -18.66 -0.97 5.84
N ILE A 259 -18.79 -0.42 7.05
CA ILE A 259 -17.77 0.46 7.65
C ILE A 259 -16.48 -0.32 7.94
N LEU A 260 -16.58 -1.53 8.49
CA LEU A 260 -15.43 -2.39 8.75
C LEU A 260 -14.72 -2.79 7.45
N GLN A 261 -15.48 -3.14 6.41
CA GLN A 261 -14.92 -3.45 5.09
C GLN A 261 -14.24 -2.23 4.48
N ALA A 262 -14.86 -1.05 4.57
CA ALA A 262 -14.25 0.21 4.13
C ALA A 262 -12.98 0.57 4.91
N LEU A 263 -12.89 0.23 6.20
CA LEU A 263 -11.69 0.43 7.01
C LEU A 263 -10.58 -0.57 6.62
N ALA A 264 -10.94 -1.82 6.31
CA ALA A 264 -10.02 -2.83 5.79
C ALA A 264 -9.42 -2.38 4.45
N ASP A 265 -10.28 -2.05 3.48
CA ASP A 265 -9.85 -1.70 2.12
C ASP A 265 -9.28 -0.29 2.02
N GLY A 266 -9.82 0.68 2.76
CA GLY A 266 -9.36 2.06 2.78
C GLY A 266 -8.11 2.25 3.64
N PHE A 267 -8.27 2.12 4.97
CA PHE A 267 -7.21 2.42 5.93
C PHE A 267 -6.10 1.37 5.92
N CYS A 268 -6.41 0.10 6.21
CA CYS A 268 -5.39 -0.94 6.36
C CYS A 268 -4.67 -1.20 5.03
N GLY A 269 -5.42 -1.24 3.93
CA GLY A 269 -4.87 -1.40 2.61
C GLY A 269 -3.97 -0.23 2.17
N CYS A 270 -4.24 1.01 2.56
CA CYS A 270 -3.37 2.16 2.20
C CYS A 270 -2.21 2.39 3.18
N LEU A 271 -2.38 1.95 4.43
CA LEU A 271 -1.35 1.97 5.46
C LEU A 271 -0.23 0.98 5.14
N THR A 272 -0.54 -0.20 4.60
CA THR A 272 0.45 -1.21 4.24
C THR A 272 0.81 -1.16 2.77
N THR A 273 1.96 -1.70 2.37
CA THR A 273 2.38 -1.67 0.96
C THR A 273 3.37 -2.79 0.61
N ILE A 274 3.22 -3.35 -0.59
CA ILE A 274 4.22 -4.25 -1.19
C ILE A 274 5.19 -3.47 -2.08
N SER A 275 4.73 -2.43 -2.80
CA SER A 275 5.58 -1.72 -3.76
C SER A 275 6.80 -1.05 -3.10
N THR A 276 6.64 -0.46 -1.92
CA THR A 276 7.78 0.11 -1.17
C THR A 276 8.66 -1.02 -0.59
N PHE A 277 8.03 -2.05 -0.03
CA PHE A 277 8.73 -3.22 0.52
C PHE A 277 9.62 -3.93 -0.52
N MET A 278 9.18 -4.05 -1.78
CA MET A 278 10.00 -4.63 -2.86
C MET A 278 11.18 -3.74 -3.25
N VAL A 279 10.99 -2.42 -3.27
CA VAL A 279 12.10 -1.47 -3.51
C VAL A 279 13.14 -1.60 -2.40
N GLU A 280 12.69 -1.63 -1.16
CA GLU A 280 13.53 -1.78 0.03
C GLU A 280 14.34 -3.09 -0.01
N LEU A 281 13.69 -4.23 -0.26
CA LEU A 281 14.37 -5.51 -0.43
C LEU A 281 15.39 -5.52 -1.58
N ASN A 282 15.12 -4.80 -2.67
CA ASN A 282 16.05 -4.68 -3.80
C ASN A 282 17.20 -3.69 -3.53
N THR A 283 17.10 -2.86 -2.49
CA THR A 283 18.15 -1.90 -2.09
C THR A 283 19.09 -2.42 -1.01
N LEU A 284 18.63 -3.34 -0.15
CA LEU A 284 19.43 -3.89 0.94
C LEU A 284 20.51 -4.85 0.44
N SER A 285 21.51 -5.08 1.31
CA SER A 285 22.45 -6.19 1.13
C SER A 285 21.71 -7.53 1.15
N LEU A 286 22.33 -8.59 0.62
CA LEU A 286 21.71 -9.91 0.54
C LEU A 286 21.17 -10.38 1.90
N LEU A 287 22.02 -10.32 2.94
CA LEU A 287 21.65 -10.81 4.27
C LEU A 287 20.56 -9.94 4.91
N ASP A 288 20.71 -8.62 4.84
CA ASP A 288 19.74 -7.70 5.43
C ASP A 288 18.38 -7.80 4.73
N SER A 289 18.36 -7.99 3.41
CA SER A 289 17.14 -8.21 2.63
C SER A 289 16.40 -9.48 3.09
N TYR A 290 17.11 -10.59 3.31
CA TYR A 290 16.50 -11.81 3.84
C TYR A 290 15.99 -11.65 5.27
N ILE A 291 16.75 -11.00 6.15
CA ILE A 291 16.35 -10.75 7.54
C ILE A 291 15.09 -9.87 7.55
N TYR A 292 15.15 -8.70 6.91
CA TYR A 292 14.05 -7.75 6.81
C TYR A 292 12.80 -8.37 6.17
N GLY A 293 12.97 -9.08 5.05
CA GLY A 293 11.87 -9.70 4.31
C GLY A 293 11.20 -10.83 5.10
N SER A 294 12.00 -11.76 5.62
CA SER A 294 11.47 -12.89 6.41
C SER A 294 10.83 -12.43 7.71
N SER A 295 11.45 -11.50 8.45
CA SER A 295 10.88 -10.98 9.70
C SER A 295 9.55 -10.28 9.47
N SER A 296 9.43 -9.48 8.40
CA SER A 296 8.19 -8.78 8.04
C SER A 296 7.04 -9.76 7.81
N ILE A 297 7.29 -10.87 7.12
CA ILE A 297 6.28 -11.85 6.74
C ILE A 297 5.94 -12.77 7.92
N VAL A 298 6.96 -13.31 8.59
CA VAL A 298 6.76 -14.23 9.73
C VAL A 298 6.04 -13.54 10.87
N ILE A 299 6.44 -12.33 11.26
CA ILE A 299 5.81 -11.60 12.36
C ILE A 299 4.36 -11.27 12.02
N ALA A 300 4.09 -10.83 10.79
CA ALA A 300 2.73 -10.55 10.33
C ALA A 300 1.84 -11.81 10.36
N GLN A 301 2.36 -12.95 9.90
CA GLN A 301 1.67 -14.24 10.00
C GLN A 301 1.42 -14.64 11.45
N CYS A 302 2.41 -14.52 12.35
CA CYS A 302 2.23 -14.84 13.77
C CYS A 302 1.06 -14.07 14.39
N PHE A 303 0.95 -12.76 14.12
CA PHE A 303 -0.19 -11.97 14.58
C PHE A 303 -1.51 -12.43 13.96
N ALA A 304 -1.55 -12.70 12.66
CA ALA A 304 -2.76 -13.22 12.01
C ALA A 304 -3.20 -14.57 12.62
N PHE A 305 -2.26 -15.49 12.88
CA PHE A 305 -2.54 -16.77 13.53
C PHE A 305 -3.06 -16.61 14.96
N VAL A 306 -2.48 -15.72 15.75
CA VAL A 306 -2.92 -15.48 17.14
C VAL A 306 -4.31 -14.85 17.16
N ILE A 307 -4.58 -13.87 16.29
CA ILE A 307 -5.83 -13.10 16.31
C ILE A 307 -6.97 -13.88 15.66
N LEU A 308 -6.77 -14.38 14.43
CA LEU A 308 -7.81 -15.07 13.66
C LEU A 308 -7.82 -16.57 13.92
N GLY A 309 -6.64 -17.21 13.94
CA GLY A 309 -6.54 -18.67 14.06
C GLY A 309 -7.13 -19.20 15.37
N SER A 310 -6.95 -18.47 16.47
CA SER A 310 -7.54 -18.80 17.78
C SER A 310 -9.06 -18.89 17.73
N PHE A 311 -9.72 -17.98 16.99
CA PHE A 311 -11.17 -17.98 16.82
C PHE A 311 -11.64 -19.02 15.80
N VAL A 312 -11.06 -18.99 14.59
CA VAL A 312 -11.46 -19.87 13.47
C VAL A 312 -11.39 -21.34 13.85
N TRP A 313 -10.36 -21.77 14.59
CA TRP A 313 -10.22 -23.17 14.97
C TRP A 313 -10.99 -23.57 16.22
N SER A 314 -11.45 -22.61 17.04
CA SER A 314 -12.23 -22.91 18.25
C SER A 314 -13.74 -22.85 18.02
N GLN A 315 -14.22 -21.88 17.25
CA GLN A 315 -15.65 -21.63 17.02
C GLN A 315 -16.10 -21.99 15.60
N GLY A 316 -15.16 -22.22 14.68
CA GLY A 316 -15.47 -22.28 13.25
C GLY A 316 -15.69 -20.88 12.65
N VAL A 317 -15.94 -20.83 11.34
CA VAL A 317 -16.29 -19.59 10.64
C VAL A 317 -17.75 -19.69 10.24
N ASP A 318 -18.60 -18.76 10.70
CA ASP A 318 -19.97 -18.60 10.23
C ASP A 318 -20.16 -17.19 9.63
N PRO A 319 -19.67 -16.93 8.38
CA PRO A 319 -19.83 -15.63 7.74
C PRO A 319 -21.28 -15.13 7.59
N PRO A 320 -22.30 -15.98 7.31
CA PRO A 320 -23.67 -15.52 7.06
C PRO A 320 -24.37 -14.87 8.27
N THR A 321 -23.97 -15.21 9.50
CA THR A 321 -24.59 -14.68 10.73
C THR A 321 -23.90 -13.43 11.27
N ALA A 322 -22.69 -13.14 10.80
CA ALA A 322 -21.90 -12.00 11.28
C ALA A 322 -22.45 -10.64 10.82
N CYS A 323 -23.01 -10.58 9.61
CA CYS A 323 -23.55 -9.37 8.99
C CYS A 323 -25.03 -9.55 8.65
N SER A 324 -25.87 -9.71 9.68
CA SER A 324 -27.33 -9.85 9.50
C SER A 324 -28.03 -8.49 9.54
N SER A 325 -29.06 -8.32 8.72
CA SER A 325 -30.08 -7.30 8.97
C SER A 325 -30.83 -7.69 10.24
N ALA A 326 -30.56 -6.98 11.34
CA ALA A 326 -31.41 -7.00 12.52
C ALA A 326 -32.83 -6.54 12.16
#